data_AF-A0A965G7G8-F1
#
_entry.id   AF-A0A965G7G8-F1
#
_cell.length_a   1.000
_cell.length_b   1.000
_cell.length_c   1.000
_cell.angle_alpha   90.00
_cell.angle_beta   90.00
_cell.angle_gamma   90.00
#
_symmetry.space_group_name_H-M   'P 1'
#
loop_
_entity.id
_entity.type
_entity.pdbx_description
1 polymer ?
#
loop_
_entity_poly.entity_id
_entity_poly.type
_entity_poly.pdbx_seq_one_letter_code
_entity_poly.pdbx_strand_id
1 'polypeptide(L)'
;MNRRPHPWILEVVVGLCAGLYLLPLLFLGLVSLKPKAEILLFDHILPLRWTMEHYHRLFSNAEVIPIGSWLGNSFLISLFTTMLVVAASSLAAYAISRLQPHWGRWFLVLLAAAMMLPGQVLLVPMYLILNALGWLDSPRALVIPAAAGAFGVFMLTRFFRTIPDELEAAAE
;
A
#
# COMPACT_ATOMS: atom_id res chain seq x y z
N MET A 1 -34.88 14.36 -13.77
CA MET A 1 -35.68 14.19 -12.54
C MET A 1 -34.83 13.39 -11.52
N ASN A 2 -33.89 14.06 -10.85
CA ASN A 2 -32.98 13.43 -9.87
C ASN A 2 -33.69 13.33 -8.51
N ARG A 3 -34.41 12.23 -8.26
CA ARG A 3 -34.88 11.92 -6.90
C ARG A 3 -33.67 11.45 -6.09
N ARG A 4 -33.05 12.36 -5.35
CA ARG A 4 -32.02 11.99 -4.36
C ARG A 4 -32.67 11.02 -3.37
N PRO A 5 -32.06 9.85 -3.09
CA PRO A 5 -32.58 8.97 -2.03
C PRO A 5 -32.64 9.73 -0.71
N HIS A 6 -33.63 9.42 0.12
CA HIS A 6 -33.78 10.03 1.43
C HIS A 6 -32.53 9.74 2.27
N PRO A 7 -31.98 10.70 3.04
CA PRO A 7 -30.72 10.55 3.77
C PRO A 7 -30.58 9.25 4.60
N TRP A 8 -31.65 8.78 5.26
CA TRP A 8 -31.63 7.53 6.02
C TRP A 8 -31.31 6.29 5.18
N ILE A 9 -31.70 6.25 3.90
CA ILE A 9 -31.39 5.12 3.01
C ILE A 9 -29.89 5.06 2.76
N LEU A 10 -29.26 6.21 2.55
CA LEU A 10 -27.81 6.30 2.38
C LEU A 10 -27.08 5.87 3.65
N GLU A 11 -27.54 6.31 4.82
CA GLU A 11 -26.96 5.92 6.12
C GLU A 11 -27.06 4.40 6.35
N VAL A 12 -28.21 3.79 6.07
CA VAL A 12 -28.40 2.34 6.20
C VAL A 12 -27.49 1.58 5.22
N VAL A 13 -27.39 2.04 3.96
CA VAL A 13 -26.52 1.41 2.96
C VAL A 13 -25.05 1.52 3.36
N VAL A 14 -24.61 2.70 3.81
CA VAL A 14 -23.23 2.90 4.30
C VAL A 14 -22.97 2.02 5.53
N GLY A 15 -23.90 1.93 6.46
CA GLY A 15 -23.80 1.07 7.64
C GLY A 15 -23.70 -0.42 7.28
N LEU A 16 -24.51 -0.90 6.34
CA LEU A 16 -24.44 -2.28 5.84
C LEU A 16 -23.12 -2.56 5.15
N CYS A 17 -22.65 -1.66 4.27
CA CYS A 17 -21.35 -1.77 3.64
C CYS A 17 -20.22 -1.82 4.67
N ALA A 18 -20.22 -0.90 5.64
CA ALA A 18 -19.23 -0.88 6.72
C ALA A 18 -19.23 -2.20 7.51
N GLY A 19 -20.41 -2.72 7.86
CA GLY A 19 -20.56 -4.01 8.53
C GLY A 19 -19.98 -5.17 7.72
N LEU A 20 -20.27 -5.22 6.42
CA LEU A 20 -19.72 -6.24 5.52
C LEU A 20 -18.18 -6.17 5.41
N TYR A 21 -17.60 -4.96 5.37
CA TYR A 21 -16.15 -4.76 5.35
C TYR A 21 -15.48 -5.17 6.67
N LEU A 22 -16.15 -4.95 7.81
CA LEU A 22 -15.61 -5.31 9.13
C LEU A 22 -15.71 -6.81 9.43
N LEU A 23 -16.67 -7.52 8.84
CA LEU A 23 -16.90 -8.94 9.09
C LEU A 23 -15.64 -9.82 8.95
N PRO A 24 -14.86 -9.78 7.85
CA PRO A 24 -13.64 -10.59 7.73
C PRO A 24 -12.57 -10.19 8.76
N LEU A 25 -12.51 -8.92 9.17
CA LEU A 25 -11.56 -8.43 10.17
C LEU A 25 -11.92 -8.94 11.57
N LEU A 26 -13.22 -8.91 11.91
CA LEU A 26 -13.75 -9.50 13.14
C LEU A 26 -13.51 -11.02 13.15
N PHE A 27 -13.75 -11.69 12.03
CA PHE A 27 -13.49 -13.11 11.90
C PHE A 27 -12.01 -13.44 12.14
N LEU A 28 -11.08 -12.67 11.58
CA LEU A 28 -9.65 -12.83 11.81
C LEU A 28 -9.29 -12.67 13.31
N GLY A 29 -9.89 -11.67 13.97
CA GLY A 29 -9.72 -11.44 15.41
C GLY A 29 -10.31 -12.55 16.29
N LEU A 30 -11.42 -13.18 15.87
CA LEU A 30 -11.96 -14.34 16.57
C LEU A 30 -11.07 -15.57 16.38
N VAL A 31 -10.56 -15.80 15.17
CA VAL A 31 -9.67 -16.93 14.87
C VAL A 31 -8.35 -16.83 15.61
N SER A 32 -7.80 -15.61 15.79
CA SER A 32 -6.55 -15.42 16.57
C SER A 32 -6.68 -15.79 18.05
N LEU A 33 -7.92 -15.90 18.56
CA LEU A 33 -8.22 -16.25 19.95
C LEU A 33 -8.69 -17.70 20.12
N LYS A 34 -8.72 -18.50 19.04
CA LYS A 34 -9.09 -19.91 19.07
C LYS A 34 -7.88 -20.82 19.29
N PRO A 35 -8.04 -21.95 20.02
CA PRO A 35 -7.01 -22.98 20.07
C PRO A 35 -6.83 -23.64 18.69
N LYS A 36 -5.60 -24.12 18.40
CA LYS A 36 -5.25 -24.71 17.09
C LYS A 36 -6.22 -25.83 16.65
N ALA A 37 -6.65 -26.67 17.59
CA ALA A 37 -7.57 -27.77 17.29
C ALA A 37 -8.92 -27.26 16.76
N GLU A 38 -9.42 -26.14 17.28
CA GLU A 38 -10.71 -25.55 16.86
C GLU A 38 -10.59 -24.86 15.48
N ILE A 39 -9.43 -24.26 15.18
CA ILE A 39 -9.15 -23.65 13.87
C ILE A 39 -9.16 -24.72 12.77
N LEU A 40 -8.56 -25.89 13.02
CA LEU A 40 -8.44 -26.97 12.04
C LEU A 40 -9.78 -27.67 11.73
N LEU A 41 -10.68 -27.72 12.71
CA LEU A 41 -11.98 -28.38 12.58
C LEU A 41 -13.05 -27.50 11.93
N PHE A 42 -12.84 -26.18 11.82
CA PHE A 42 -13.76 -25.21 11.19
C PHE A 42 -15.21 -25.28 11.67
N ASP A 43 -15.43 -25.71 12.91
CA ASP A 43 -16.75 -26.16 13.35
C ASP A 43 -17.68 -25.00 13.77
N HIS A 44 -17.12 -23.92 14.34
CA HIS A 44 -17.87 -22.78 14.87
C HIS A 44 -17.24 -21.44 14.49
N ILE A 45 -18.07 -20.40 14.27
CA ILE A 45 -17.59 -19.04 13.98
C ILE A 45 -17.05 -18.37 15.25
N LEU A 46 -17.77 -18.47 16.36
CA LEU A 46 -17.34 -17.94 17.65
C LEU A 46 -16.40 -18.91 18.38
N PRO A 47 -15.39 -18.42 19.12
CA PRO A 47 -14.52 -19.28 19.92
C PRO A 47 -15.31 -20.00 21.01
N LEU A 48 -15.28 -21.33 21.00
CA LEU A 48 -15.79 -22.13 22.11
C LEU A 48 -14.89 -22.00 23.34
N ARG A 49 -13.58 -21.88 23.11
CA ARG A 49 -12.59 -21.58 24.13
C ARG A 49 -11.74 -20.40 23.71
N TRP A 50 -11.74 -19.36 24.54
CA TRP A 50 -10.90 -18.18 24.35
C TRP A 50 -9.50 -18.48 24.89
N THR A 51 -8.47 -18.28 24.08
CA THR A 51 -7.07 -18.47 24.46
C THR A 51 -6.18 -17.36 23.92
N MET A 52 -5.16 -17.01 24.70
CA MET A 52 -4.10 -16.06 24.32
C MET A 52 -2.79 -16.78 23.98
N GLU A 53 -2.82 -18.10 23.82
CA GLU A 53 -1.64 -18.93 23.61
C GLU A 53 -0.82 -18.51 22.39
N HIS A 54 -1.47 -18.12 21.29
CA HIS A 54 -0.77 -17.65 20.08
C HIS A 54 0.04 -16.38 20.35
N TYR A 55 -0.54 -15.44 21.11
CA TYR A 55 0.14 -14.21 21.50
C TYR A 55 1.27 -14.49 22.49
N HIS A 56 1.05 -15.34 23.49
CA HIS A 56 2.13 -15.74 24.40
C HIS A 56 3.29 -16.37 23.63
N ARG A 57 3.01 -17.33 22.73
CA ARG A 57 4.05 -17.97 21.89
C ARG A 57 4.77 -16.95 21.00
N LEU A 58 4.06 -15.97 20.46
CA LEU A 58 4.60 -14.90 19.63
C LEU A 58 5.62 -14.04 20.41
N PHE A 59 5.32 -13.70 21.66
CA PHE A 59 6.17 -12.82 22.47
C PHE A 59 7.19 -13.55 23.35
N SER A 60 6.99 -14.83 23.68
CA SER A 60 7.92 -15.61 24.51
C SER A 60 9.05 -16.26 23.73
N ASN A 61 8.87 -16.50 22.42
CA ASN A 61 9.81 -17.27 21.61
C ASN A 61 10.55 -16.38 20.61
N ALA A 62 11.21 -15.32 21.10
CA ALA A 62 11.88 -14.33 20.25
C ALA A 62 12.99 -14.91 19.36
N GLU A 63 13.64 -16.01 19.77
CA GLU A 63 14.66 -16.70 18.98
C GLU A 63 14.10 -17.35 17.71
N VAL A 64 12.87 -17.88 17.79
CA VAL A 64 12.21 -18.55 16.65
C VAL A 64 11.35 -17.56 15.87
N ILE A 65 10.73 -16.60 16.56
CA ILE A 65 9.81 -15.62 15.98
C ILE A 65 10.25 -14.22 16.42
N PRO A 66 11.25 -13.61 15.75
CA PRO A 66 11.74 -12.27 16.08
C PRO A 66 10.78 -11.18 15.56
N ILE A 67 9.54 -11.18 16.06
CA ILE A 67 8.46 -10.31 15.60
C ILE A 67 8.81 -8.82 15.71
N GLY A 68 9.55 -8.44 16.76
CA GLY A 68 10.01 -7.06 16.95
C GLY A 68 10.94 -6.61 15.83
N SER A 69 11.89 -7.46 15.42
CA SER A 69 12.80 -7.18 14.31
C SER A 69 12.06 -7.15 12.98
N TRP A 70 11.08 -8.03 12.77
CA TRP A 70 10.25 -8.01 11.55
C TRP A 70 9.44 -6.72 11.44
N LEU A 71 8.74 -6.34 12.51
CA LEU A 71 7.97 -5.09 12.55
C LEU A 71 8.88 -3.86 12.40
N GLY A 72 10.03 -3.83 13.07
CA GLY A 72 11.02 -2.77 12.95
C GLY A 72 11.55 -2.64 11.51
N ASN A 73 11.91 -3.75 10.88
CA ASN A 73 12.35 -3.76 9.49
C ASN A 73 11.25 -3.30 8.55
N SER A 74 10.01 -3.80 8.69
CA SER A 74 8.88 -3.36 7.87
C SER A 74 8.58 -1.87 8.05
N PHE A 75 8.64 -1.36 9.27
CA PHE A 75 8.46 0.06 9.56
C PHE A 75 9.56 0.90 8.89
N LEU A 76 10.83 0.55 9.07
CA LEU A 76 11.94 1.29 8.47
C LEU A 76 11.89 1.24 6.93
N ILE A 77 11.70 0.05 6.35
CA ILE A 77 11.58 -0.11 4.90
C ILE A 77 10.42 0.73 4.37
N SER A 78 9.23 0.62 4.95
CA SER A 78 8.06 1.39 4.49
C SER A 78 8.24 2.90 4.65
N LEU A 79 8.88 3.36 5.73
CA LEU A 79 9.19 4.78 5.96
C LEU A 79 10.13 5.32 4.88
N PHE A 80 11.27 4.66 4.66
CA PHE A 80 12.25 5.10 3.67
C PHE A 80 11.72 4.98 2.24
N THR A 81 11.01 3.89 1.91
CA THR A 81 10.34 3.75 0.62
C THR A 81 9.35 4.89 0.40
N THR A 82 8.49 5.20 1.39
CA THR A 82 7.50 6.27 1.25
C THR A 82 8.17 7.62 1.06
N MET A 83 9.17 7.97 1.87
CA MET A 83 9.92 9.22 1.73
C MET A 83 10.55 9.35 0.34
N LEU A 84 11.22 8.29 -0.13
CA LEU A 84 11.89 8.30 -1.42
C LEU A 84 10.91 8.36 -2.60
N VAL A 85 9.82 7.59 -2.55
CA VAL A 85 8.75 7.61 -3.56
C VAL A 85 8.12 8.99 -3.64
N VAL A 86 7.76 9.59 -2.50
CA VAL A 86 7.13 10.93 -2.46
C VAL A 86 8.08 11.98 -3.01
N ALA A 87 9.34 11.98 -2.59
CA ALA A 87 10.33 12.95 -3.05
C ALA A 87 10.62 12.81 -4.56
N ALA A 88 10.86 11.59 -5.04
CA ALA A 88 11.11 11.36 -6.47
C ALA A 88 9.87 11.68 -7.32
N SER A 89 8.69 11.28 -6.85
CA SER A 89 7.44 11.49 -7.57
C SER A 89 7.05 12.95 -7.63
N SER A 90 7.25 13.72 -6.56
CA SER A 90 6.92 15.15 -6.53
C SER A 90 7.81 15.94 -7.49
N LEU A 91 9.13 15.67 -7.50
CA LEU A 91 10.07 16.29 -8.42
C LEU A 91 9.70 16.00 -9.89
N ALA A 92 9.49 14.72 -10.22
CA ALA A 92 9.11 14.32 -11.57
C ALA A 92 7.75 14.90 -11.99
N ALA A 93 6.76 14.85 -11.10
CA ALA A 93 5.42 15.39 -11.38
C ALA A 93 5.47 16.90 -11.63
N TYR A 94 6.22 17.65 -10.82
CA TYR A 94 6.37 19.10 -10.99
C TYR A 94 7.04 19.45 -12.33
N ALA A 95 8.11 18.73 -12.69
CA ALA A 95 8.78 18.92 -13.97
C ALA A 95 7.84 18.66 -15.17
N ILE A 96 7.00 17.62 -15.07
CA ILE A 96 6.02 17.24 -16.11
C ILE A 96 4.83 18.21 -16.17
N SER A 97 4.40 18.77 -15.03
CA SER A 97 3.25 19.68 -14.98
C SER A 97 3.61 21.12 -15.31
N ARG A 98 4.75 21.63 -14.83
CA ARG A 98 5.12 23.06 -14.92
C ARG A 98 6.25 23.35 -15.90
N LEU A 99 7.34 22.58 -15.86
CA LEU A 99 8.55 22.92 -16.62
C LEU A 99 8.47 22.53 -18.10
N GLN A 100 7.90 21.37 -18.43
CA GLN A 100 7.84 20.87 -19.81
C GLN A 100 6.49 20.22 -20.16
N PRO A 101 5.38 20.98 -20.18
CA PRO A 101 4.04 20.41 -20.34
C PRO A 101 3.81 19.68 -21.67
N HIS A 102 4.49 20.09 -22.74
CA HIS A 102 4.34 19.49 -24.07
C HIS A 102 4.91 18.06 -24.13
N TRP A 103 6.14 17.86 -23.66
CA TRP A 103 6.76 16.53 -23.52
C TRP A 103 6.18 15.73 -22.36
N GLY A 104 5.75 16.42 -21.31
CA GLY A 104 5.14 15.82 -20.12
C GLY A 104 3.90 14.99 -20.43
N ARG A 105 3.10 15.36 -21.44
CA ARG A 105 1.97 14.53 -21.90
C ARG A 105 2.42 13.17 -22.42
N TRP A 106 3.49 13.12 -23.21
CA TRP A 106 4.03 11.86 -23.73
C TRP A 106 4.63 10.99 -22.62
N PHE A 107 5.38 11.59 -21.69
CA PHE A 107 5.92 10.86 -20.53
C PHE A 107 4.81 10.26 -19.67
N LEU A 108 3.72 10.99 -19.42
CA LEU A 108 2.57 10.44 -18.67
C LEU A 108 1.90 9.25 -19.37
N VAL A 109 1.79 9.28 -20.71
CA VAL A 109 1.23 8.17 -21.47
C VAL A 109 2.14 6.95 -21.40
N LEU A 110 3.45 7.13 -21.57
CA LEU A 110 4.44 6.06 -21.43
C LEU A 110 4.39 5.46 -20.02
N LEU A 111 4.30 6.31 -19.00
CA LEU A 111 4.23 5.91 -17.61
C LEU A 111 2.96 5.09 -17.32
N ALA A 112 1.81 5.54 -17.83
CA ALA A 112 0.55 4.81 -17.73
C ALA A 112 0.61 3.46 -18.45
N ALA A 113 1.25 3.38 -19.61
CA ALA A 113 1.48 2.12 -20.32
C ALA A 113 2.36 1.16 -19.51
N ALA A 114 3.42 1.65 -18.87
CA ALA A 114 4.28 0.85 -18.00
C ALA A 114 3.50 0.28 -16.79
N MET A 115 2.52 1.03 -16.27
CA MET A 115 1.65 0.56 -15.18
C MET A 115 0.66 -0.54 -15.59
N MET A 116 0.43 -0.76 -16.88
CA MET A 116 -0.40 -1.87 -17.37
C MET A 116 0.33 -3.21 -17.28
N LEU A 117 1.66 -3.18 -17.16
CA LEU A 117 2.44 -4.40 -16.97
C LEU A 117 2.20 -4.95 -15.55
N PRO A 118 1.78 -6.21 -15.42
CA PRO A 118 1.62 -6.82 -14.12
C PRO A 118 3.00 -6.98 -13.47
N GLY A 119 3.13 -6.49 -12.23
CA GLY A 119 4.39 -6.55 -11.47
C GLY A 119 4.99 -7.96 -11.36
N GLN A 120 4.15 -9.00 -11.40
CA GLN A 120 4.57 -10.40 -11.39
C GLN A 120 5.53 -10.77 -12.53
N VAL A 121 5.35 -10.19 -13.72
CA VAL A 121 6.21 -10.47 -14.89
C VAL A 121 7.58 -9.81 -14.72
N LEU A 122 7.66 -8.74 -13.94
CA LEU A 122 8.90 -8.02 -13.66
C LEU A 122 9.73 -8.67 -12.54
N LEU A 123 9.19 -9.68 -11.83
CA LEU A 123 9.86 -10.30 -10.69
C LEU A 123 11.18 -10.95 -11.08
N VAL A 124 11.21 -11.78 -12.13
CA VAL A 124 12.43 -12.47 -12.58
C VAL A 124 13.47 -11.46 -13.10
N PRO A 125 13.14 -10.52 -14.00
CA PRO A 125 14.08 -9.48 -14.42
C PRO A 125 14.63 -8.66 -13.25
N MET A 126 13.76 -8.26 -12.31
CA MET A 126 14.18 -7.50 -11.13
C MET A 126 15.15 -8.30 -10.27
N TYR A 127 14.88 -9.58 -10.04
CA TYR A 127 15.78 -10.47 -9.30
C TYR A 127 17.16 -10.55 -9.97
N LEU A 128 17.22 -10.71 -11.29
CA LEU A 128 18.49 -10.78 -12.03
C LEU A 128 19.30 -9.48 -11.90
N ILE A 129 18.63 -8.32 -11.97
CA ILE A 129 19.27 -7.00 -11.77
C ILE A 129 19.82 -6.89 -10.36
N LEU A 130 19.01 -7.20 -9.34
CA LEU A 130 19.41 -7.12 -7.94
C LEU A 130 20.55 -8.09 -7.60
N ASN A 131 20.55 -9.27 -8.20
CA ASN A 131 21.64 -10.24 -8.08
C ASN A 131 22.93 -9.71 -8.72
N ALA A 132 22.86 -9.18 -9.94
CA ALA A 132 24.01 -8.58 -10.62
C ALA A 132 24.60 -7.38 -9.85
N LEU A 133 23.75 -6.62 -9.15
CA LEU A 133 24.17 -5.51 -8.28
C LEU A 133 24.68 -5.97 -6.90
N GLY A 134 24.54 -7.25 -6.54
CA GLY A 134 24.86 -7.75 -5.20
C GLY A 134 23.98 -7.16 -4.10
N TRP A 135 22.72 -6.84 -4.42
CA TRP A 135 21.77 -6.21 -3.49
C TRP A 135 20.84 -7.23 -2.82
N LEU A 136 20.91 -8.51 -3.19
CA LEU A 136 20.11 -9.55 -2.54
C LEU A 136 20.30 -9.55 -1.02
N ASP A 137 19.25 -9.95 -0.31
CA ASP A 137 19.19 -10.01 1.16
C ASP A 137 19.47 -8.68 1.88
N SER A 138 19.21 -7.54 1.24
CA SER A 138 19.39 -6.22 1.85
C SER A 138 18.17 -5.31 1.72
N PRO A 139 17.90 -4.40 2.68
CA PRO A 139 16.75 -3.50 2.62
C PRO A 139 16.73 -2.59 1.38
N ARG A 140 17.91 -2.23 0.85
CA ARG A 140 18.04 -1.42 -0.37
C ARG A 140 17.44 -2.09 -1.61
N ALA A 141 17.44 -3.42 -1.68
CA ALA A 141 16.79 -4.16 -2.76
C ALA A 141 15.27 -4.01 -2.77
N LEU A 142 14.67 -3.58 -1.66
CA LEU A 142 13.25 -3.27 -1.56
C LEU A 142 12.99 -1.77 -1.74
N VAL A 143 13.79 -0.92 -1.08
CA VAL A 143 13.57 0.53 -1.04
C VAL A 143 13.81 1.19 -2.40
N ILE A 144 14.94 0.91 -3.05
CA ILE A 144 15.35 1.63 -4.27
C ILE A 144 14.45 1.27 -5.47
N PRO A 145 14.17 -0.02 -5.77
CA PRO A 145 13.30 -0.34 -6.90
C PRO A 145 11.87 0.17 -6.74
N ALA A 146 11.36 0.20 -5.50
CA ALA A 146 10.02 0.71 -5.22
C ALA A 146 9.87 2.21 -5.57
N ALA A 147 10.95 2.99 -5.46
CA ALA A 147 10.95 4.42 -5.81
C ALA A 147 10.80 4.70 -7.30
N ALA A 148 11.11 3.74 -8.17
CA ALA A 148 10.91 3.84 -9.62
C ALA A 148 9.43 3.66 -10.04
N GLY A 149 8.52 3.51 -9.06
CA GLY A 149 7.10 3.32 -9.29
C GLY A 149 6.43 4.51 -9.99
N ALA A 150 5.62 4.19 -10.99
CA ALA A 150 4.94 5.13 -11.86
C ALA A 150 3.70 5.82 -11.25
N PHE A 151 3.05 5.19 -10.28
CA PHE A 151 1.76 5.65 -9.76
C PHE A 151 1.84 7.02 -9.07
N GLY A 152 2.87 7.25 -8.25
CA GLY A 152 3.05 8.49 -7.50
C GLY A 152 3.18 9.70 -8.43
N VAL A 153 4.03 9.59 -9.46
CA VAL A 153 4.21 10.64 -10.48
C VAL A 153 2.89 10.93 -11.19
N PHE A 154 2.16 9.89 -11.60
CA PHE A 154 0.88 10.04 -12.29
C PHE A 154 -0.17 10.76 -11.42
N MET A 155 -0.32 10.34 -10.17
CA MET A 155 -1.25 10.96 -9.22
C MET A 155 -0.89 12.42 -8.94
N LEU A 156 0.38 12.69 -8.62
CA LEU A 156 0.84 14.05 -8.30
C LEU A 156 0.78 14.98 -9.50
N THR A 157 1.06 14.48 -10.71
CA THR A 157 0.94 15.32 -11.91
C THR A 157 -0.49 15.74 -12.17
N ARG A 158 -1.46 14.82 -11.97
CA ARG A 158 -2.88 15.15 -12.06
C ARG A 158 -3.27 16.18 -11.01
N PHE A 159 -2.79 16.03 -9.78
CA PHE A 159 -3.04 17.00 -8.70
C PHE A 159 -2.43 18.38 -9.00
N PHE A 160 -1.15 18.48 -9.36
CA PHE A 160 -0.50 19.76 -9.66
C PHE A 160 -1.18 20.53 -10.79
N ARG A 161 -1.65 19.83 -11.84
CA ARG A 161 -2.41 20.48 -12.93
C ARG A 161 -3.78 21.04 -12.51
N THR A 162 -4.31 20.68 -11.34
CA THR A 162 -5.53 21.30 -10.80
C THR A 162 -5.27 22.60 -10.07
N ILE A 163 -4.01 22.88 -9.71
CA ILE A 163 -3.61 24.12 -9.04
C ILE A 163 -3.47 25.21 -10.11
N PRO A 164 -4.18 26.35 -9.99
CA PRO A 164 -4.07 27.45 -10.94
C PRO A 164 -2.65 28.04 -10.99
N ASP A 165 -2.18 28.35 -12.19
CA ASP A 165 -0.84 28.91 -12.43
C ASP A 165 -0.67 30.31 -11.79
N GLU A 166 -1.77 31.03 -11.59
CA GLU A 166 -1.80 32.35 -10.94
C GLU A 166 -1.26 32.34 -9.51
N LEU A 167 -1.42 31.23 -8.79
CA LEU A 167 -0.91 31.09 -7.42
C LEU A 167 0.61 30.99 -7.38
N GLU A 168 1.22 30.41 -8.41
CA GLU A 168 2.68 30.32 -8.56
C GLU A 168 3.24 31.68 -9.00
N ALA A 169 2.58 32.35 -9.95
CA ALA A 169 2.97 33.69 -10.41
C ALA A 169 2.86 34.76 -9.31
N ALA A 170 1.94 34.61 -8.34
CA ALA A 170 1.82 35.52 -7.19
C ALA A 170 2.87 35.27 -6.09
N ALA A 171 3.58 34.14 -6.15
CA ALA A 171 4.65 33.80 -5.21
C ALA A 171 6.05 34.22 -5.71
N GLU A 172 6.18 34.54 -7.01
CA GLU A 172 7.34 35.21 -7.61
C GLU A 172 7.32 36.72 -7.36
#